data_AF-A0A7Y2XQ48-F1
#
_entry.id   AF-A0A7Y2XQ48-F1
#
_cell.length_a   1.000
_cell.length_b   1.000
_cell.length_c   1.000
_cell.angle_alpha   90.00
_cell.angle_beta   90.00
_cell.angle_gamma   90.00
#
_symmetry.space_group_name_H-M   'P 1'
#
loop_
_entity.id
_entity.type
_entity.pdbx_description
1 polymer ?
#
loop_
_entity_poly.entity_id
_entity_poly.type
_entity_poly.pdbx_seq_one_letter_code
_entity_poly.pdbx_strand_id
1 'polypeptide(L)'
;FQNVLKRFEESTDLGDIVDDRFTVSDKIEYLLSSMQPGSSVQFSSLFVKATSKTEVIVTFLAVLELMKMNQFRIRQDTILGDIEVQRKDVT
;
A
#
# COMPACT_ATOMS: atom_id res chain seq x y z
N PHE A 1 -6.08 -6.74 -3.32
CA PHE A 1 -6.44 -5.39 -3.78
C PHE A 1 -7.95 -5.16 -3.84
N GLN A 2 -8.74 -5.99 -4.56
CA GLN A 2 -10.20 -5.84 -4.63
C GLN A 2 -10.88 -5.77 -3.24
N ASN A 3 -10.46 -6.63 -2.30
CA ASN A 3 -10.97 -6.59 -0.92
C ASN A 3 -10.73 -5.25 -0.20
N VAL A 4 -9.61 -4.58 -0.50
CA VAL A 4 -9.30 -3.26 0.08
C VAL A 4 -10.26 -2.22 -0.50
N LEU A 5 -10.50 -2.22 -1.82
CA LEU A 5 -11.45 -1.30 -2.45
C LEU A 5 -12.89 -1.53 -1.95
N LYS A 6 -13.30 -2.79 -1.82
CA LYS A 6 -14.64 -3.16 -1.35
C LYS A 6 -14.95 -2.57 0.04
N ARG A 7 -13.95 -2.54 0.94
CA ARG A 7 -14.07 -1.91 2.28
C ARG A 7 -14.48 -0.44 2.19
N PHE A 8 -14.00 0.30 1.18
CA PHE A 8 -14.32 1.72 1.00
C PHE A 8 -15.63 1.95 0.22
N GLU A 9 -16.11 0.96 -0.52
CA GLU A 9 -17.41 1.01 -1.18
C GLU A 9 -18.56 0.78 -0.19
N GLU A 10 -18.37 -0.10 0.80
CA GLU A 10 -19.37 -0.40 1.84
C GLU A 10 -19.48 0.71 2.90
N SER A 11 -18.46 1.55 3.06
CA SER A 11 -18.43 2.69 3.99
C SER A 11 -18.84 4.00 3.29
N THR A 12 -20.00 4.04 2.65
CA THR A 12 -20.51 5.21 1.90
C THR A 12 -20.90 6.41 2.79
N ASP A 13 -20.66 6.37 4.11
CA ASP A 13 -21.14 7.37 5.08
C ASP A 13 -20.04 8.11 5.88
N LEU A 14 -18.81 8.17 5.36
CA LEU A 14 -17.83 9.13 5.88
C LEU A 14 -17.45 10.11 4.79
N GLY A 15 -18.39 11.05 4.60
CA GLY A 15 -18.04 12.37 4.11
C GLY A 15 -16.98 12.96 5.01
N ASP A 16 -15.77 13.05 4.49
CA ASP A 16 -15.08 14.32 4.44
C ASP A 16 -14.03 14.22 3.35
N ILE A 17 -14.04 15.21 2.46
CA ILE A 17 -12.99 15.43 1.48
C ILE A 17 -11.78 15.84 2.30
N VAL A 18 -11.04 14.88 2.84
CA VAL A 18 -9.69 15.13 3.33
C VAL A 18 -8.86 15.31 2.07
N ASP A 19 -8.74 16.57 1.63
CA ASP A 19 -7.87 17.06 0.55
C ASP A 19 -6.39 16.95 0.97
N ASP A 20 -5.98 15.82 1.53
CA ASP A 20 -4.57 15.46 1.56
C ASP A 20 -4.22 14.96 0.17
N ARG A 21 -3.67 15.85 -0.65
CA ARG A 21 -3.02 15.50 -1.90
C ARG A 21 -1.78 14.63 -1.60
N PHE A 22 -2.01 13.36 -1.31
CA PHE A 22 -0.92 12.39 -1.23
C PHE A 22 -0.33 12.21 -2.62
N THR A 23 0.98 12.46 -2.74
CA THR A 23 1.72 12.10 -3.94
C THR A 23 2.26 10.67 -3.81
N VAL A 24 2.60 10.08 -4.96
CA VAL A 24 3.28 8.77 -4.98
C VAL A 24 4.60 8.84 -4.21
N SER A 25 5.34 9.96 -4.33
CA SER A 25 6.59 10.18 -3.61
C SER A 25 6.40 10.18 -2.09
N ASP A 26 5.37 10.85 -1.58
CA ASP A 26 5.09 10.88 -0.13
C ASP A 26 4.81 9.47 0.39
N LYS A 27 4.05 8.68 -0.37
CA LYS A 27 3.76 7.29 0.00
C LYS A 27 4.98 6.38 -0.13
N ILE A 28 5.90 6.63 -1.07
CA ILE A 28 7.18 5.92 -1.17
C ILE A 28 8.01 6.15 0.11
N GLU A 29 8.18 7.41 0.53
CA GLU A 29 8.93 7.76 1.75
C GLU A 29 8.27 7.18 3.01
N TYR A 30 6.94 7.25 3.08
CA TYR A 30 6.18 6.64 4.16
C TYR A 30 6.37 5.11 4.23
N LEU A 31 6.32 4.40 3.10
CA LEU A 31 6.50 2.95 3.05
C LEU A 31 7.94 2.54 3.41
N LEU A 32 8.94 3.30 2.95
CA LEU A 32 10.34 3.08 3.28
C LEU A 32 10.66 3.38 4.75
N SER A 33 9.99 4.34 5.38
CA SER A 33 10.20 4.64 6.81
C SER A 33 9.44 3.69 7.72
N SER A 34 8.28 3.19 7.29
CA SER A 34 7.41 2.32 8.10
C SER A 34 7.82 0.85 8.13
N MET A 35 8.46 0.33 7.07
CA MET A 35 8.92 -1.06 7.02
C MET A 35 10.44 -1.13 7.20
N GLN A 36 10.95 -1.90 8.15
CA GLN A 36 12.40 -2.08 8.29
C GLN A 36 12.97 -2.96 7.15
N PRO A 37 14.23 -2.76 6.74
CA PRO A 37 14.90 -3.67 5.80
C PRO A 37 14.82 -5.13 6.28
N GLY A 38 14.55 -6.06 5.36
CA GLY A 38 14.39 -7.49 5.67
C GLY A 38 13.02 -7.88 6.25
N SER A 39 12.20 -6.91 6.68
CA SER A 39 10.86 -7.19 7.22
C SER A 39 9.85 -7.54 6.11
N SER A 40 8.81 -8.27 6.51
CA SER A 40 7.66 -8.60 5.66
C SER A 40 6.35 -8.24 6.36
N VAL A 41 5.38 -7.78 5.58
CA VAL A 41 4.03 -7.45 6.04
C VAL A 41 3.00 -7.90 5.02
N GLN A 42 1.77 -8.11 5.47
CA GLN A 42 0.65 -8.29 4.55
C GLN A 42 0.38 -7.00 3.78
N PHE A 43 0.11 -7.12 2.48
CA PHE A 43 -0.23 -6.00 1.62
C PHE A 43 -1.47 -5.24 2.13
N SER A 44 -2.48 -5.95 2.63
CA SER A 44 -3.68 -5.36 3.24
C SER A 44 -3.35 -4.41 4.40
N SER A 45 -2.32 -4.72 5.19
CA SER A 45 -1.89 -3.91 6.32
C SER A 45 -1.37 -2.52 5.93
N LEU A 46 -0.87 -2.36 4.69
CA LEU A 46 -0.42 -1.07 4.16
C LEU A 46 -1.57 -0.06 3.99
N PHE A 47 -2.81 -0.53 3.94
CA PHE A 47 -4.01 0.28 3.71
C PHE A 47 -4.89 0.45 4.96
N VAL A 48 -4.46 -0.05 6.13
CA VAL A 48 -5.28 0.00 7.36
C VAL A 48 -5.61 1.44 7.76
N LYS A 49 -4.64 2.35 7.58
CA LYS A 49 -4.76 3.78 7.88
C LYS A 49 -5.34 4.60 6.73
N ALA A 50 -5.54 4.00 5.56
CA ALA A 50 -6.05 4.74 4.42
C ALA A 50 -7.49 5.20 4.71
N THR A 51 -7.78 6.46 4.44
CA THR A 51 -9.09 7.08 4.69
C THR A 51 -9.89 7.30 3.42
N SER A 52 -9.23 7.26 2.25
CA SER A 52 -9.87 7.51 0.96
C SER A 52 -9.45 6.52 -0.13
N LYS A 53 -10.32 6.36 -1.13
CA LYS A 53 -10.01 5.57 -2.33
C LYS A 53 -8.79 6.12 -3.09
N THR A 54 -8.65 7.44 -3.13
CA THR A 54 -7.48 8.11 -3.73
C THR A 54 -6.20 7.70 -3.03
N GLU A 55 -6.18 7.71 -1.69
CA GLU A 55 -5.01 7.30 -0.92
C GLU A 55 -4.65 5.82 -1.15
N VAL A 56 -5.65 4.94 -1.28
CA VAL A 56 -5.44 3.52 -1.63
C VAL A 56 -4.77 3.40 -3.00
N ILE A 57 -5.26 4.14 -4.00
CA ILE A 57 -4.68 4.12 -5.35
C ILE A 57 -3.23 4.62 -5.32
N VAL A 58 -2.97 5.76 -4.67
CA VAL A 58 -1.62 6.34 -4.61
C VAL A 58 -0.65 5.43 -3.85
N THR A 59 -1.08 4.83 -2.74
CA THR A 59 -0.28 3.87 -1.96
C THR A 59 0.03 2.63 -2.79
N PHE A 60 -0.93 2.15 -3.58
CA PHE A 60 -0.69 1.03 -4.48
C PHE A 60 0.34 1.37 -5.57
N LEU A 61 0.22 2.55 -6.20
CA LEU A 61 1.20 3.02 -7.18
C LEU A 61 2.60 3.16 -6.57
N ALA A 62 2.71 3.63 -5.32
CA ALA A 62 3.97 3.72 -4.61
C ALA A 62 4.61 2.33 -4.38
N VAL A 63 3.82 1.32 -4.02
CA VAL A 63 4.30 -0.07 -3.91
C VAL A 63 4.82 -0.58 -5.26
N LEU A 64 4.10 -0.33 -6.35
CA LEU A 64 4.54 -0.73 -7.70
C LEU A 64 5.86 -0.05 -8.10
N GLU A 65 6.02 1.24 -7.79
CA GLU A 65 7.26 1.95 -8.07
C GLU A 65 8.42 1.43 -7.20
N LEU A 66 8.18 1.09 -5.92
CA LEU A 66 9.16 0.45 -5.04
C LEU A 66 9.58 -0.94 -5.52
N MET A 67 8.67 -1.70 -6.13
CA MET A 67 9.00 -2.96 -6.80
C MET A 67 9.89 -2.72 -8.01
N LYS A 68 9.58 -1.70 -8.83
CA LYS A 68 10.36 -1.32 -10.01
C LYS A 68 11.76 -0.82 -9.63
N MET A 69 11.89 -0.12 -8.50
CA MET A 69 13.17 0.28 -7.89
C MET A 69 13.89 -0.88 -7.19
N ASN A 70 13.31 -2.09 -7.22
CA ASN A 70 13.88 -3.29 -6.62
C ASN A 70 14.06 -3.18 -5.10
N GLN A 71 13.33 -2.28 -4.43
CA GLN A 71 13.35 -2.07 -2.98
C GLN A 71 12.42 -3.06 -2.28
N PHE A 72 11.28 -3.36 -2.90
CA PHE A 72 10.25 -4.24 -2.35
C PHE A 72 10.11 -5.50 -3.22
N ARG A 73 9.86 -6.64 -2.58
CA ARG A 73 9.55 -7.91 -3.23
C ARG A 73 8.15 -8.35 -2.84
N ILE A 74 7.37 -8.75 -3.82
CA ILE A 74 6.02 -9.27 -3.59
C ILE A 74 6.03 -10.79 -3.70
N ARG A 75 5.30 -11.45 -2.80
CA ARG A 75 4.93 -12.85 -2.91
C ARG A 75 3.42 -12.98 -2.95
N GLN A 76 2.92 -13.71 -3.94
CA GLN A 76 1.51 -14.03 -4.10
C GLN A 76 1.43 -15.42 -4.72
N ASP A 77 0.92 -16.38 -3.96
CA ASP A 77 0.91 -17.80 -4.37
C ASP A 77 -0.22 -18.12 -5.34
N THR A 78 -1.33 -17.39 -5.26
CA THR A 78 -2.51 -17.59 -6.11
C THR A 78 -3.01 -16.28 -6.70
N ILE A 79 -3.58 -16.34 -7.91
CA ILE A 79 -4.16 -15.16 -8.56
C ILE A 79 -5.26 -14.58 -7.65
N LEU A 80 -5.14 -13.29 -7.34
CA LEU A 80 -6.04 -12.56 -6.42
C LEU A 80 -6.05 -13.09 -4.97
N GLY A 81 -5.11 -13.97 -4.61
CA GLY A 81 -4.90 -14.42 -3.24
C GLY A 81 -4.14 -13.41 -2.39
N ASP A 82 -3.73 -13.86 -1.20
CA ASP A 82 -2.97 -13.05 -0.27
C ASP A 82 -1.64 -12.59 -0.85
N ILE A 83 -1.28 -11.36 -0.52
CA ILE A 83 -0.08 -10.69 -1.01
C ILE A 83 0.78 -10.35 0.20
N GLU A 84 2.00 -10.85 0.21
CA GLU A 84 3.04 -10.49 1.18
C GLU A 84 4.02 -9.50 0.52
N VAL A 85 4.30 -8.42 1.23
CA VAL A 85 5.26 -7.38 0.84
C VAL A 85 6.49 -7.52 1.71
N GLN A 86 7.64 -7.78 1.10
CA GLN A 86 8.93 -7.87 1.77
C GLN A 86 9.80 -6.69 1.37
N ARG A 87 10.35 -5.96 2.34
CA ARG A 87 11.38 -4.95 2.06
C ARG A 87 12.73 -5.65 1.93
N LYS A 88 13.50 -5.32 0.89
CA LYS A 88 14.85 -5.84 0.73
C LYS A 88 15.79 -5.37 1.84
N ASP A 89 16.75 -6.22 2.16
CA ASP A 89 17.87 -5.88 3.04
C ASP A 89 18.70 -4.75 2.42
N VAL A 90 19.25 -3.89 3.28
CA VAL A 90 20.30 -2.94 2.87
C VAL A 90 21.60 -3.73 2.87
N THR A 91 22.11 -4.05 1.68
CA THR A 91 23.44 -4.65 1.49
C THR A 91 24.54 -3.68 1.92
#